data_AF-C4R0P6-F1
#
_entry.id   AF-C4R0P6-F1
#
_cell.length_a   1.000
_cell.length_b   1.000
_cell.length_c   1.000
_cell.angle_alpha   90.00
_cell.angle_beta   90.00
_cell.angle_gamma   90.00
#
_symmetry.space_group_name_H-M   'P 1'
#
loop_
_entity.id
_entity.type
_entity.pdbx_description
1 polymer ?
#
loop_
_entity_poly.entity_id
_entity_poly.type
_entity_poly.pdbx_seq_one_letter_code
_entity_poly.pdbx_strand_id
1 'polypeptide(L)'
;MLRLIRLSSSLPKVNIPKANKMPARPTIAEGDIKEKFIKGGSGKGGQKINKTNSKVQLTHIATGIVVTSQATRSREQNRKIAREILALKLQDLEDPANSRQRIVIERQKMVKARKNKRTKAKYETLEKNKQEKEDLLEGIDEIVFIDENSEPIQIDTKQSKQKLLKQL
;
A
#
# COMPACT_ATOMS: atom_id res chain seq x y z
N MET A 1 37.65 8.73 13.94
CA MET A 1 36.49 8.45 13.04
C MET A 1 35.86 7.12 13.43
N LEU A 2 34.68 7.13 14.08
CA LEU A 2 33.93 5.91 14.37
C LEU A 2 33.13 5.50 13.12
N ARG A 3 33.44 4.35 12.52
CA ARG A 3 32.64 3.74 11.44
C ARG A 3 31.36 3.17 12.05
N LEU A 4 30.22 3.78 11.73
CA LEU A 4 28.90 3.22 12.02
C LEU A 4 28.72 1.95 11.16
N ILE A 5 28.82 0.76 11.78
CA ILE A 5 28.46 -0.50 11.14
C ILE A 5 26.93 -0.52 11.04
N ARG A 6 26.40 -0.25 9.85
CA ARG A 6 24.97 -0.40 9.55
C ARG A 6 24.69 -1.90 9.52
N LEU A 7 24.20 -2.49 10.61
CA LEU A 7 23.70 -3.87 10.60
C LEU A 7 22.57 -3.94 9.55
N SER A 8 22.88 -4.52 8.39
CA SER A 8 21.88 -4.85 7.38
C SER A 8 21.08 -6.06 7.88
N SER A 9 20.04 -5.80 8.67
CA SER A 9 19.03 -6.81 9.01
C SER A 9 18.17 -7.09 7.77
N SER A 10 18.75 -7.77 6.78
CA SER A 10 17.99 -8.30 5.66
C SER A 10 17.09 -9.41 6.22
N LEU A 11 15.83 -9.06 6.50
CA LEU A 11 14.81 -10.04 6.86
C LEU A 11 14.76 -11.14 5.79
N PRO A 12 14.54 -12.40 6.18
CA PRO A 12 14.46 -13.51 5.24
C PRO A 12 13.36 -13.26 4.21
N LYS A 13 13.60 -13.67 2.96
CA LYS A 13 12.62 -13.55 1.87
C LYS A 13 11.37 -14.36 2.23
N VAL A 14 10.23 -13.68 2.31
CA VAL A 14 8.93 -14.31 2.64
C VAL A 14 8.36 -14.97 1.40
N ASN A 15 8.04 -16.26 1.48
CA ASN A 15 7.28 -16.95 0.44
C ASN A 15 5.81 -16.50 0.52
N ILE A 16 5.25 -15.99 -0.59
CA ILE A 16 3.88 -15.46 -0.62
C ILE A 16 2.96 -16.53 -1.21
N PRO A 17 2.26 -17.33 -0.39
CA PRO A 17 1.34 -18.35 -0.88
C PRO A 17 0.12 -17.73 -1.59
N LYS A 18 -0.63 -18.56 -2.32
CA LYS A 18 -1.95 -18.18 -2.90
C LYS A 18 -2.95 -17.83 -1.79
N ALA A 19 -3.97 -17.02 -2.11
CA ALA A 19 -4.97 -16.57 -1.13
C ALA A 19 -5.68 -17.73 -0.39
N ASN A 20 -5.97 -18.83 -1.09
CA ASN A 20 -6.65 -19.99 -0.51
C ASN A 20 -5.71 -20.89 0.31
N LYS A 21 -4.40 -20.59 0.33
CA LYS A 21 -3.36 -21.36 1.03
C LYS A 21 -2.68 -20.50 2.11
N MET A 22 -3.46 -19.67 2.80
CA MET A 22 -2.91 -18.90 3.91
C MET A 22 -2.67 -19.81 5.11
N PRO A 23 -1.60 -19.58 5.89
CA PRO A 23 -1.33 -20.35 7.09
C PRO A 23 -2.49 -20.20 8.08
N ALA A 24 -2.87 -21.32 8.68
CA ALA A 24 -3.86 -21.35 9.74
C ALA A 24 -3.35 -20.57 10.95
N ARG A 25 -4.28 -20.04 11.74
CA ARG A 25 -3.96 -19.30 12.96
C ARG A 25 -3.89 -20.30 14.12
N PRO A 26 -2.90 -20.17 15.04
CA PRO A 26 -2.84 -21.04 16.21
C PRO A 26 -4.08 -20.85 17.09
N THR A 27 -4.64 -21.97 17.53
CA THR A 27 -5.71 -22.03 18.53
C THR A 27 -5.09 -21.97 19.91
N ILE A 28 -5.51 -21.02 20.73
CA ILE A 28 -4.99 -20.82 22.10
C ILE A 28 -6.04 -21.33 23.08
N ALA A 29 -5.64 -22.14 24.06
CA ALA A 29 -6.53 -22.59 25.13
C ALA A 29 -6.86 -21.44 26.09
N GLU A 30 -8.05 -21.46 26.71
CA GLU A 30 -8.47 -20.38 27.60
C GLU A 30 -7.65 -20.34 28.91
N GLY A 31 -7.09 -21.48 29.35
CA GLY A 31 -6.26 -21.57 30.55
C GLY A 31 -4.92 -20.84 30.45
N ASP A 32 -4.40 -20.64 29.24
CA ASP A 32 -3.10 -20.00 29.00
C ASP A 32 -3.17 -18.46 28.93
N ILE A 33 -4.37 -17.90 29.10
CA ILE A 33 -4.64 -16.49 28.92
C ILE A 33 -5.16 -15.87 30.20
N LYS A 34 -4.47 -14.82 30.67
CA LYS A 34 -5.00 -13.93 31.71
C LYS A 34 -5.72 -12.76 31.06
N GLU A 35 -7.02 -12.65 31.32
CA GLU A 35 -7.84 -11.54 30.84
C GLU A 35 -8.04 -10.47 31.91
N LYS A 36 -7.92 -9.21 31.50
CA LYS A 36 -8.19 -8.04 32.32
C LYS A 36 -9.04 -7.03 31.54
N PHE A 37 -10.09 -6.53 32.18
CA PHE A 37 -10.90 -5.44 31.64
C PHE A 37 -10.41 -4.11 32.20
N ILE A 38 -10.17 -3.16 31.31
CA ILE A 38 -9.68 -1.83 31.65
C ILE A 38 -10.56 -0.75 31.02
N LYS A 39 -10.51 0.45 31.57
CA LYS A 39 -11.17 1.62 30.98
C LYS A 39 -10.43 2.04 29.70
N GLY A 40 -11.14 2.66 28.76
CA GLY A 40 -10.60 3.13 27.48
C GLY A 40 -9.55 4.24 27.58
N GLY A 41 -9.26 4.72 28.80
CA GLY A 41 -8.34 5.83 29.09
C GLY A 41 -9.08 7.12 29.41
N SER A 42 -8.35 8.12 29.90
CA SER A 42 -8.84 9.48 30.16
C SER A 42 -8.39 10.42 29.04
N GLY A 43 -8.74 10.08 27.80
CA GLY A 43 -8.36 10.84 26.60
C GLY A 43 -9.53 11.61 25.98
N LYS A 44 -9.29 12.15 24.78
CA LYS A 44 -10.30 12.74 23.87
C LYS A 44 -11.25 11.65 23.33
N GLY A 45 -11.97 11.00 24.22
CA GLY A 45 -12.97 9.97 23.93
C GLY A 45 -14.33 10.42 24.47
N GLY A 46 -15.41 9.88 23.89
CA GLY A 46 -16.75 10.11 24.40
C GLY A 46 -16.95 9.48 25.79
N GLN A 47 -17.99 9.94 26.50
CA GLN A 47 -18.34 9.45 27.85
C GLN A 47 -18.36 7.92 27.94
N LYS A 48 -18.90 7.25 26.91
CA LYS A 48 -19.02 5.79 26.86
C LYS A 48 -17.66 5.07 26.85
N ILE A 49 -16.65 5.65 26.19
CA ILE A 49 -15.32 5.04 26.09
C ILE A 49 -14.56 5.21 27.41
N ASN A 50 -14.69 6.37 28.04
CA ASN A 50 -13.91 6.72 29.23
C ASN A 50 -14.48 6.06 30.50
N LYS A 51 -15.82 5.94 30.60
CA LYS A 51 -16.48 5.38 31.79
C LYS A 51 -16.60 3.85 31.77
N THR A 52 -16.78 3.24 30.59
CA THR A 52 -17.03 1.80 30.48
C THR A 52 -15.74 0.98 30.41
N ASN A 53 -15.67 -0.12 31.16
CA ASN A 53 -14.58 -1.11 31.12
C ASN A 53 -14.68 -2.01 29.87
N SER A 54 -14.74 -1.40 28.68
CA SER A 54 -14.92 -2.11 27.39
C SER A 54 -13.60 -2.55 26.76
N LYS A 55 -12.47 -1.97 27.16
CA LYS A 55 -11.14 -2.31 26.65
C LYS A 55 -10.65 -3.61 27.30
N VAL A 56 -10.18 -4.53 26.47
CA VAL A 56 -9.72 -5.85 26.91
C VAL A 56 -8.21 -5.91 26.79
N GLN A 57 -7.55 -6.36 27.86
CA GLN A 57 -6.14 -6.71 27.89
C GLN A 57 -6.02 -8.22 28.09
N LEU A 58 -5.37 -8.90 27.14
CA LEU A 58 -5.04 -10.31 27.23
C LEU A 58 -3.54 -10.46 27.42
N THR A 59 -3.14 -11.32 28.35
CA THR A 59 -1.75 -11.67 28.59
C THR A 59 -1.60 -13.17 28.42
N HIS A 60 -0.71 -13.61 27.54
CA HIS A 60 -0.35 -15.02 27.43
C HIS A 60 0.66 -15.37 28.52
N ILE A 61 0.34 -16.38 29.33
CA ILE A 61 1.11 -16.69 30.55
C ILE A 61 2.51 -17.19 30.19
N ALA A 62 2.63 -18.09 29.21
CA ALA A 62 3.91 -18.73 28.88
C ALA A 62 4.91 -17.77 28.20
N THR A 63 4.44 -16.92 27.28
CA THR A 63 5.33 -15.99 26.54
C THR A 63 5.41 -14.59 27.14
N GLY A 64 4.54 -14.26 28.10
CA GLY A 64 4.45 -12.92 28.68
C GLY A 64 3.94 -11.84 27.71
N ILE A 65 3.46 -12.21 26.52
CA ILE A 65 3.00 -11.24 25.52
C ILE A 65 1.67 -10.62 25.99
N VAL A 66 1.67 -9.31 26.08
CA VAL A 66 0.50 -8.51 26.41
C VAL A 66 -0.08 -7.89 25.14
N VAL A 67 -1.39 -8.05 24.96
CA VAL A 67 -2.16 -7.47 23.86
C VAL A 67 -3.36 -6.73 24.43
N THR A 68 -3.62 -5.54 23.90
CA THR A 68 -4.81 -4.75 24.25
C THR A 68 -5.64 -4.49 23.01
N SER A 69 -6.97 -4.57 23.14
CA SER A 69 -7.91 -4.22 22.07
C SER A 69 -8.99 -3.26 22.57
N GLN A 70 -9.23 -2.21 21.78
CA GLN A 70 -10.25 -1.18 21.97
C GLN A 70 -10.83 -0.77 20.60
N ALA A 71 -11.27 -1.76 19.82
CA ALA A 71 -11.79 -1.50 18.48
C ALA A 71 -13.26 -1.06 18.51
N THR A 72 -14.07 -1.64 19.39
CA THR A 72 -15.50 -1.37 19.46
C THR A 72 -15.96 -1.03 20.87
N ARG A 73 -17.23 -0.61 21.00
CA ARG A 73 -17.89 -0.37 22.30
C ARG A 73 -18.28 -1.64 23.05
N SER A 74 -18.21 -2.82 22.41
CA SER A 74 -18.62 -4.10 22.99
C SER A 74 -17.42 -4.86 23.54
N ARG A 75 -17.48 -5.26 24.82
CA ARG A 75 -16.39 -6.02 25.46
C ARG A 75 -16.13 -7.35 24.76
N GLU A 76 -17.19 -8.03 24.33
CA GLU A 76 -17.07 -9.39 23.78
C GLU A 76 -16.44 -9.37 22.39
N GLN A 77 -16.79 -8.38 21.57
CA GLN A 77 -16.12 -8.15 20.29
C GLN A 77 -14.64 -7.81 20.51
N ASN A 78 -14.33 -6.94 21.48
CA ASN A 78 -12.95 -6.63 21.82
C ASN A 78 -12.18 -7.86 22.34
N ARG A 79 -12.83 -8.76 23.09
CA ARG A 79 -12.25 -10.06 23.52
C ARG A 79 -11.92 -10.93 22.31
N LYS A 80 -12.86 -11.09 21.37
CA LYS A 80 -12.63 -11.84 20.12
C LYS A 80 -11.43 -11.27 19.36
N ILE A 81 -11.44 -9.96 19.10
CA ILE A 81 -10.36 -9.24 18.40
C ILE A 81 -9.02 -9.37 19.13
N ALA A 82 -8.99 -9.24 20.46
CA ALA A 82 -7.77 -9.37 21.24
C ALA A 82 -7.16 -10.78 21.12
N ARG A 83 -7.98 -11.84 21.11
CA ARG A 83 -7.51 -13.20 20.84
C ARG A 83 -6.90 -13.32 19.44
N GLU A 84 -7.46 -12.61 18.47
CA GLU A 84 -6.94 -12.57 17.09
C GLU A 84 -5.56 -11.99 16.99
N ILE A 85 -5.39 -10.83 17.61
CA ILE A 85 -4.10 -10.17 17.65
C ILE A 85 -3.09 -11.02 18.42
N LEU A 86 -3.49 -11.63 19.54
CA LEU A 86 -2.61 -12.48 20.35
C LEU A 86 -2.09 -13.68 19.56
N ALA A 87 -2.97 -14.39 18.89
CA ALA A 87 -2.59 -15.56 18.09
C ALA A 87 -1.70 -15.21 16.90
N LEU A 88 -1.93 -14.06 16.26
CA LEU A 88 -1.03 -13.60 15.20
C LEU A 88 0.35 -13.26 15.76
N LYS A 89 0.44 -12.60 16.92
CA LYS A 89 1.73 -12.32 17.57
C LYS A 89 2.47 -13.60 17.99
N LEU A 90 1.75 -14.62 18.47
CA LEU A 90 2.34 -15.92 18.79
C LEU A 90 2.86 -16.61 17.53
N GLN A 91 2.08 -16.61 16.45
CA GLN A 91 2.52 -17.14 15.16
C GLN A 91 3.78 -16.43 14.66
N ASP A 92 3.86 -15.10 14.80
CA ASP A 92 5.02 -14.33 14.38
C ASP A 92 6.28 -14.64 15.21
N LEU A 93 6.11 -15.05 16.47
CA LEU A 93 7.20 -15.44 17.37
C LEU A 93 7.70 -16.86 17.03
N GLU A 94 6.78 -17.79 16.79
CA GLU A 94 7.09 -19.18 16.47
C GLU A 94 7.70 -19.33 15.07
N ASP A 95 7.08 -18.71 14.06
CA ASP A 95 7.53 -18.76 12.67
C ASP A 95 7.42 -17.37 12.00
N PRO A 96 8.49 -16.56 12.08
CA PRO A 96 8.51 -15.25 11.46
C PRO A 96 8.59 -15.32 9.92
N ALA A 97 8.91 -16.46 9.31
CA ALA A 97 8.98 -16.60 7.86
C ALA A 97 7.60 -16.87 7.26
N ASN A 98 6.80 -17.71 7.91
CA ASN A 98 5.44 -18.07 7.48
C ASN A 98 4.34 -17.31 8.24
N SER A 99 4.69 -16.28 8.99
CA SER A 99 3.75 -15.35 9.63
C SER A 99 2.68 -14.86 8.65
N ARG A 100 1.42 -15.03 9.04
CA ARG A 100 0.27 -14.55 8.27
C ARG A 100 0.31 -13.03 8.10
N GLN A 101 0.69 -12.29 9.14
CA GLN A 101 0.79 -10.83 9.09
C GLN A 101 1.81 -10.37 8.05
N ARG A 102 3.00 -10.97 8.06
CA ARG A 102 4.06 -10.64 7.11
C ARG A 102 3.68 -10.97 5.68
N ILE A 103 3.06 -12.12 5.43
CA ILE A 103 2.56 -12.49 4.10
C ILE A 103 1.57 -11.45 3.58
N VAL A 104 0.65 -10.96 4.41
CA VAL A 104 -0.31 -9.92 4.02
C VAL A 104 0.39 -8.61 3.70
N ILE A 105 1.33 -8.18 4.54
CA ILE A 105 2.11 -6.95 4.34
C ILE A 105 2.93 -7.03 3.03
N GLU A 106 3.64 -8.13 2.82
CA GLU A 106 4.45 -8.33 1.60
C GLU A 106 3.58 -8.39 0.34
N ARG A 107 2.41 -9.03 0.40
CA ARG A 107 1.44 -9.00 -0.70
C ARG A 107 0.96 -7.57 -1.00
N GLN A 108 0.65 -6.78 0.02
CA GLN A 108 0.25 -5.38 -0.15
C GLN A 108 1.36 -4.55 -0.80
N LYS A 109 2.62 -4.72 -0.35
CA LYS A 109 3.79 -4.07 -0.97
C LYS A 109 3.95 -4.46 -2.43
N MET A 110 3.84 -5.74 -2.75
CA MET A 110 3.91 -6.23 -4.14
C MET A 110 2.82 -5.62 -5.02
N VAL A 111 1.56 -5.59 -4.55
CA VAL A 111 0.44 -4.99 -5.29
C VAL A 111 0.69 -3.50 -5.52
N LYS A 112 1.15 -2.78 -4.49
CA LYS A 112 1.51 -1.35 -4.60
C LYS A 112 2.63 -1.12 -5.62
N ALA A 113 3.69 -1.93 -5.58
CA ALA A 113 4.79 -1.84 -6.55
C ALA A 113 4.32 -2.09 -7.99
N ARG A 114 3.47 -3.10 -8.21
CA ARG A 114 2.86 -3.38 -9.52
C ARG A 114 2.03 -2.20 -10.03
N LYS A 115 1.20 -1.60 -9.17
CA LYS A 115 0.43 -0.39 -9.51
C LYS A 115 1.35 0.76 -9.92
N ASN A 116 2.38 1.04 -9.12
CA ASN A 116 3.34 2.10 -9.41
C ASN A 116 4.11 1.88 -10.72
N LYS A 117 4.48 0.63 -11.03
CA LYS A 117 5.12 0.29 -12.31
C LYS A 117 4.18 0.56 -13.48
N ARG A 118 2.90 0.15 -13.37
CA ARG A 118 1.88 0.38 -14.40
C ARG A 118 1.61 1.87 -14.61
N THR A 119 1.48 2.65 -13.53
CA THR A 119 1.27 4.09 -13.64
C THR A 119 2.47 4.76 -14.30
N LYS A 120 3.71 4.42 -13.90
CA LYS A 120 4.92 4.96 -14.51
C LYS A 120 4.98 4.68 -16.01
N ALA A 121 4.75 3.43 -16.42
CA ALA A 121 4.75 3.06 -17.83
C ALA A 121 3.68 3.82 -18.63
N LYS A 122 2.48 4.05 -18.06
CA LYS A 122 1.43 4.83 -18.70
C LYS A 122 1.86 6.28 -18.94
N TYR A 123 2.43 6.94 -17.94
CA TYR A 123 2.89 8.33 -18.11
C TYR A 123 4.05 8.43 -19.08
N GLU A 124 4.99 7.48 -19.06
CA GLU A 124 6.09 7.41 -20.03
C GLU A 124 5.58 7.26 -21.48
N THR A 125 4.55 6.42 -21.72
CA THR A 125 3.94 6.32 -23.07
C THR A 125 3.21 7.59 -23.48
N LEU A 126 2.56 8.29 -22.55
CA LEU A 126 1.89 9.56 -22.85
C LEU A 126 2.89 10.66 -23.18
N GLU A 127 4.03 10.69 -22.48
CA GLU A 127 5.14 11.61 -22.76
C GLU A 127 5.75 11.34 -24.13
N LYS A 128 6.00 10.08 -24.49
CA LYS A 128 6.50 9.71 -25.83
C LYS A 128 5.51 10.08 -26.93
N ASN A 129 4.24 9.73 -26.78
CA ASN A 129 3.22 10.10 -27.78
C ASN A 129 3.06 11.63 -27.90
N LYS A 130 3.27 12.37 -26.81
CA LYS A 130 3.27 13.85 -26.84
C LYS A 130 4.47 14.38 -27.60
N GLN A 131 5.66 13.84 -27.33
CA GLN A 131 6.89 14.17 -28.06
C GLN A 131 6.77 13.83 -29.54
N GLU A 132 6.33 12.62 -29.90
CA GLU A 132 6.10 12.23 -31.30
C GLU A 132 5.10 13.16 -32.01
N LYS A 133 4.03 13.59 -31.32
CA LYS A 133 3.09 14.58 -31.86
C LYS A 133 3.74 15.95 -32.05
N GLU A 134 4.60 16.39 -31.12
CA GLU A 134 5.35 17.64 -31.22
C GLU A 134 6.37 17.58 -32.38
N ASP A 135 7.15 16.51 -32.48
CA ASP A 135 8.11 16.28 -33.57
C ASP A 135 7.42 16.25 -34.95
N LEU A 136 6.25 15.61 -35.05
CA LEU A 136 5.43 15.62 -36.26
C LEU A 136 4.91 17.02 -36.61
N LEU A 137 4.59 17.85 -35.62
CA LEU A 137 4.14 19.22 -35.83
C LEU A 137 5.29 20.14 -36.26
N GLU A 138 6.50 19.94 -35.73
CA GLU A 138 7.70 20.69 -36.13
C GLU A 138 8.15 20.32 -37.54
N GLY A 139 8.14 19.04 -37.91
CA GLY A 139 8.47 18.60 -39.26
C GLY A 139 7.52 19.09 -40.36
N ILE A 140 6.28 19.47 -40.00
CA ILE A 140 5.32 20.08 -40.95
C ILE A 140 5.66 21.56 -41.19
N ASP A 141 6.16 22.29 -40.18
CA ASP A 141 6.56 23.70 -40.34
C ASP A 141 7.86 23.83 -41.17
N GLU A 142 8.67 22.77 -41.27
CA GLU A 142 9.89 22.72 -42.11
C GLU A 142 9.62 22.47 -43.62
N ILE A 143 8.45 21.94 -43.99
CA ILE A 143 8.04 21.79 -45.40
C ILE A 143 7.52 23.13 -45.91
N VAL A 144 8.42 24.10 -46.08
CA VAL A 144 8.22 25.27 -46.95
C VAL A 144 8.57 24.81 -48.36
N PHE A 145 7.57 24.71 -49.24
CA PHE A 145 7.76 24.37 -50.66
C PHE A 145 8.74 25.37 -51.30
N ILE A 146 9.90 24.87 -51.74
CA ILE A 146 10.77 25.57 -52.68
C ILE A 146 10.26 25.18 -54.08
N ASP A 147 9.37 25.99 -54.65
CA ASP A 147 9.12 25.99 -56.09
C ASP A 147 9.74 27.26 -56.67
N GLU A 148 10.76 27.08 -57.51
CA GLU A 148 11.56 28.16 -58.09
C GLU A 148 10.78 29.10 -59.05
N ASN A 149 9.50 28.89 -59.34
CA ASN A 149 8.71 29.82 -60.18
C ASN A 149 7.19 29.74 -59.94
N SER A 150 6.68 30.23 -58.81
CA SER A 150 5.34 30.87 -58.73
C SER A 150 5.14 31.56 -57.38
N GLU A 151 4.35 32.65 -57.39
CA GLU A 151 4.11 33.53 -56.24
C GLU A 151 3.63 32.78 -54.98
N PRO A 152 4.03 33.24 -53.77
CA PRO A 152 3.76 32.53 -52.53
C PRO A 152 2.26 32.46 -52.23
N ILE A 153 1.69 31.26 -52.32
CA ILE A 153 0.34 30.99 -51.82
C ILE A 153 0.41 30.94 -50.28
N GLN A 154 -0.05 32.02 -49.62
CA GLN A 154 -0.27 32.02 -48.17
C GLN A 154 -1.44 31.09 -47.83
N ILE A 155 -1.15 29.82 -47.54
CA ILE A 155 -2.10 28.96 -46.85
C ILE A 155 -2.03 29.35 -45.37
N ASP A 156 -3.15 29.78 -44.78
CA ASP A 156 -3.26 30.09 -43.36
C ASP A 156 -2.90 28.87 -42.50
N THR A 157 -1.62 28.70 -42.20
CA THR A 157 -1.03 27.59 -41.43
C THR A 157 -1.70 27.41 -40.06
N LYS A 158 -2.31 28.47 -39.52
CA LYS A 158 -3.13 28.41 -38.29
C LYS A 158 -4.38 27.54 -38.42
N GLN A 159 -5.11 27.60 -39.55
CA GLN A 159 -6.36 26.85 -39.72
C GLN A 159 -6.09 25.37 -40.01
N SER A 160 -5.07 25.05 -40.81
CA SER A 160 -4.66 23.67 -41.10
C SER A 160 -4.08 22.98 -39.86
N LYS A 161 -3.24 23.67 -39.07
CA LYS A 161 -2.72 23.16 -37.79
C LYS A 161 -3.83 22.90 -36.77
N GLN A 162 -4.83 23.80 -36.65
CA GLN A 162 -6.00 23.58 -35.78
C GLN A 162 -6.93 22.44 -36.26
N LYS A 163 -7.05 22.22 -37.57
CA LYS A 163 -7.90 21.16 -38.15
C LYS A 163 -7.28 19.77 -37.95
N LEU A 164 -5.95 19.65 -38.05
CA LEU A 164 -5.20 18.42 -37.74
C LEU A 164 -5.13 18.13 -36.23
N LEU A 165 -4.97 19.15 -35.38
CA LEU A 165 -4.99 19.01 -33.92
C LEU A 165 -6.35 18.53 -33.38
N LYS A 166 -7.44 18.71 -34.15
CA LYS A 166 -8.78 18.18 -33.86
C LYS A 166 -9.03 16.76 -34.39
N GLN A 167 -8.18 16.24 -35.28
CA GLN A 167 -8.28 14.90 -35.88
C GLN A 167 -7.38 13.86 -35.20
N LEU A 168 -6.39 14.29 -34.39
CA LEU A 168 -5.46 13.48 -33.58
C LEU A 168 -5.82 13.45 -32.09
#